data_AF-A0A7C3A564-F1
#
_entry.id   AF-A0A7C3A564-F1
#
_cell.length_a   1.000
_cell.length_b   1.000
_cell.length_c   1.000
_cell.angle_alpha   90.00
_cell.angle_beta   90.00
_cell.angle_gamma   90.00
#
_symmetry.space_group_name_H-M   'P 1'
#
loop_
_entity.id
_entity.type
_entity.pdbx_description
1 polymer ?
#
loop_
_entity_poly.entity_id
_entity_poly.type
_entity_poly.pdbx_seq_one_letter_code
_entity_poly.pdbx_strand_id
1 'polypeptide(L)'
;LKGTASDPPTKDVPASGVALVEIGGYGPDDEEIEWTPAVDESTEQEEPWSEWSLDFLPTKSGKYELKIRVTDNAGNQEIYDGGELEFTVSLNFKGDVYVWPNPISRSRGDKAHFSFDVNLPPDATAQVTVTVYDVAGDPVWQSQTYTVKRGRDYDEVVTWDCTNQFGQKVATGIYVFRIEAYDGKNRTNRTGRILVVR
;
A
#
# COMPACT_ATOMS: atom_id res chain seq x y z
N LEU A 1 7.94 -9.18 -11.84
CA LEU A 1 8.89 -9.18 -12.98
C LEU A 1 9.65 -10.50 -12.96
N LYS A 2 10.09 -10.99 -14.12
CA LYS A 2 10.91 -12.21 -14.21
C LYS A 2 11.89 -12.13 -15.36
N GLY A 3 13.01 -12.82 -15.25
CA GLY A 3 14.03 -12.86 -16.31
C GLY A 3 15.06 -13.96 -16.09
N THR A 4 16.05 -13.99 -16.99
CA THR A 4 17.17 -14.93 -16.96
C THR A 4 18.48 -14.16 -16.99
N ALA A 5 19.44 -14.52 -16.15
CA ALA A 5 20.80 -13.98 -16.15
C ALA A 5 21.81 -15.11 -16.39
N SER A 6 22.86 -14.86 -17.18
CA SER A 6 23.89 -15.86 -17.49
C SER A 6 25.27 -15.22 -17.47
N ASP A 7 26.26 -15.92 -16.93
CA ASP A 7 27.68 -15.56 -17.02
C ASP A 7 28.38 -16.46 -18.06
N PRO A 8 28.52 -16.02 -19.33
CA PRO A 8 29.19 -16.81 -20.35
C PRO A 8 30.73 -16.70 -20.22
N PRO A 9 31.47 -17.80 -20.41
CA PRO A 9 32.94 -17.74 -20.38
C PRO A 9 33.49 -16.88 -21.51
N THR A 10 34.56 -16.13 -21.24
CA THR A 10 35.32 -15.42 -22.27
C THR A 10 36.60 -16.21 -22.62
N LYS A 11 37.26 -15.88 -23.74
CA LYS A 11 38.35 -16.68 -24.35
C LYS A 11 39.42 -17.16 -23.37
N ASP A 12 39.67 -16.44 -22.27
CA ASP A 12 40.72 -16.73 -21.30
C ASP A 12 40.25 -16.72 -19.83
N VAL A 13 38.95 -16.58 -19.56
CA VAL A 13 38.38 -16.53 -18.20
C VAL A 13 37.15 -17.45 -18.11
N PRO A 14 37.18 -18.49 -17.27
CA PRO A 14 36.02 -19.36 -17.08
C PRO A 14 34.88 -18.60 -16.42
N ALA A 15 33.65 -18.95 -16.77
CA ALA A 15 32.46 -18.45 -16.10
C ALA A 15 32.51 -18.82 -14.61
N SER A 16 32.24 -17.84 -13.75
CA SER A 16 32.08 -18.05 -12.32
C SER A 16 30.62 -18.35 -11.96
N GLY A 17 29.67 -18.00 -12.82
CA GLY A 17 28.23 -18.15 -12.60
C GLY A 17 27.61 -16.90 -11.98
N VAL A 18 26.29 -16.79 -12.07
CA VAL A 18 25.54 -15.66 -11.50
C VAL A 18 25.34 -15.89 -10.00
N ALA A 19 25.73 -14.90 -9.18
CA ALA A 19 25.61 -14.95 -7.73
C ALA A 19 24.40 -14.18 -7.19
N LEU A 20 24.07 -13.05 -7.81
CA LEU A 20 23.00 -12.17 -7.35
C LEU A 20 22.43 -11.35 -8.51
N VAL A 21 21.11 -11.24 -8.55
CA VAL A 21 20.40 -10.29 -9.41
C VAL A 21 19.65 -9.29 -8.53
N GLU A 22 19.85 -8.01 -8.79
CA GLU A 22 19.15 -6.91 -8.12
C GLU A 22 18.41 -6.06 -9.14
N ILE A 23 17.27 -5.50 -8.75
CA ILE A 23 16.53 -4.52 -9.55
C ILE A 23 16.54 -3.18 -8.84
N GLY A 24 16.85 -2.13 -9.58
CA GLY A 24 16.77 -0.73 -9.17
C GLY A 24 16.33 0.13 -10.34
N GLY A 25 16.74 1.40 -10.35
CA GLY A 25 16.46 2.33 -11.44
C GLY A 25 15.77 3.59 -10.95
N TYR A 26 14.89 4.15 -11.77
CA TYR A 26 14.25 5.44 -11.51
C TYR A 26 12.73 5.35 -11.68
N GLY A 27 12.00 5.88 -10.71
CA GLY A 27 10.56 6.06 -10.74
C GLY A 27 10.15 7.45 -11.26
N PRO A 28 8.85 7.77 -11.15
CA PRO A 28 8.32 9.07 -11.57
C PRO A 28 8.94 10.23 -10.78
N ASP A 29 9.32 11.29 -11.49
CA ASP A 29 10.08 12.46 -10.97
C ASP A 29 11.55 12.13 -10.62
N ASP A 30 12.17 11.18 -11.32
CA ASP A 30 13.57 10.76 -11.16
C ASP A 30 13.90 10.22 -9.75
N GLU A 31 12.88 9.73 -9.03
CA GLU A 31 13.05 9.12 -7.70
C GLU A 31 13.81 7.79 -7.83
N GLU A 32 14.96 7.67 -7.15
CA GLU A 32 15.76 6.45 -7.20
C GLU A 32 15.06 5.28 -6.50
N ILE A 33 15.01 4.13 -7.18
CA ILE A 33 14.48 2.89 -6.64
C ILE A 33 15.63 2.17 -5.92
N GLU A 34 15.47 1.89 -4.62
CA GLU A 34 16.44 1.10 -3.87
C GLU A 34 16.67 -0.26 -4.51
N TRP A 35 17.95 -0.62 -4.65
CA TRP A 35 18.36 -1.91 -5.20
C TRP A 35 17.85 -3.03 -4.33
N THR A 36 16.95 -3.83 -4.90
CA THR A 36 16.28 -4.92 -4.20
C THR A 36 16.71 -6.24 -4.82
N PRO A 37 17.22 -7.20 -4.02
CA PRO A 37 17.52 -8.55 -4.49
C PRO A 37 16.29 -9.23 -5.08
N ALA A 38 16.44 -9.80 -6.28
CA ALA A 38 15.45 -10.70 -6.85
C ALA A 38 15.54 -12.08 -6.17
N VAL A 39 14.44 -12.82 -6.23
CA VAL A 39 14.39 -14.22 -5.81
C VAL A 39 15.00 -15.07 -6.93
N ASP A 40 15.96 -15.91 -6.60
CA ASP A 40 16.49 -16.94 -7.51
C ASP A 40 15.55 -18.16 -7.46
N GLU A 41 15.01 -18.50 -8.62
CA GLU A 41 14.05 -19.59 -8.85
C GLU A 41 14.70 -20.75 -9.62
N SER A 42 16.00 -20.69 -9.90
CA SER A 42 16.71 -21.73 -10.64
C SER A 42 16.76 -23.06 -9.89
N THR A 43 16.78 -24.16 -10.64
CA THR A 43 17.01 -25.50 -10.12
C THR A 43 18.48 -25.92 -10.27
N GLU A 44 18.97 -26.86 -9.46
CA GLU A 44 20.37 -27.36 -9.49
C GLU A 44 20.85 -27.87 -10.88
N GLN A 45 19.93 -28.05 -11.84
CA GLN A 45 20.21 -28.53 -13.20
C GLN A 45 20.39 -27.39 -14.22
N GLU A 46 20.27 -26.13 -13.81
CA GLU A 46 20.24 -24.94 -14.67
C GLU A 46 21.50 -24.07 -14.58
N GLU A 47 22.55 -24.51 -13.87
CA GLU A 47 23.86 -23.88 -13.96
C GLU A 47 24.40 -23.90 -15.41
N PRO A 48 24.89 -22.76 -15.96
CA PRO A 48 25.40 -21.58 -15.25
C PRO A 48 24.52 -20.32 -15.30
N TRP A 49 23.19 -20.45 -15.48
CA TRP A 49 22.27 -19.30 -15.55
C TRP A 49 21.24 -19.30 -14.41
N SER A 50 20.83 -18.11 -13.96
CA SER A 50 19.82 -17.92 -12.92
C SER A 50 18.50 -17.47 -13.54
N GLU A 51 17.42 -18.14 -13.17
CA GLU A 51 16.05 -17.69 -13.36
C GLU A 51 15.64 -16.88 -12.15
N TRP A 52 15.14 -15.65 -12.33
CA TRP A 52 14.82 -14.79 -11.20
C TRP A 52 13.44 -14.16 -11.30
N SER A 53 12.87 -13.84 -10.14
CA SER A 53 11.58 -13.18 -9.99
C SER A 53 11.63 -12.03 -8.97
N LEU A 54 10.84 -10.98 -9.18
CA LEU A 54 10.67 -9.89 -8.21
C LEU A 54 9.24 -9.36 -8.22
N ASP A 55 8.65 -9.26 -7.04
CA ASP A 55 7.40 -8.53 -6.82
C ASP A 55 7.68 -7.03 -6.64
N PHE A 56 7.45 -6.26 -7.71
CA PHE A 56 7.57 -4.80 -7.68
C PHE A 56 6.19 -4.16 -7.48
N LEU A 57 6.01 -3.45 -6.37
CA LEU A 57 4.77 -2.74 -6.05
C LEU A 57 5.00 -1.22 -6.22
N PRO A 58 4.58 -0.61 -7.35
CA PRO A 58 4.76 0.81 -7.57
C PRO A 58 3.99 1.62 -6.53
N THR A 59 4.66 2.60 -5.93
CA THR A 59 4.05 3.51 -4.95
C THR A 59 3.39 4.72 -5.61
N LYS A 60 3.71 5.01 -6.87
CA LYS A 60 3.29 6.21 -7.60
C LYS A 60 2.91 5.85 -9.03
N SER A 61 1.97 6.61 -9.59
CA SER A 61 1.67 6.50 -11.03
C SER A 61 2.77 7.14 -11.84
N GLY A 62 3.11 6.54 -12.98
CA GLY A 62 3.99 7.12 -13.97
C GLY A 62 4.93 6.08 -14.57
N LYS A 63 5.91 6.60 -15.30
CA LYS A 63 6.91 5.81 -15.97
C LYS A 63 8.03 5.46 -14.99
N TYR A 64 8.42 4.20 -14.99
CA TYR A 64 9.54 3.65 -14.26
C TYR A 64 10.55 3.12 -15.26
N GLU A 65 11.81 3.54 -15.13
CA GLU A 65 12.95 3.01 -15.87
C GLU A 65 13.68 2.02 -14.97
N LEU A 66 13.59 0.74 -15.28
CA LEU A 66 14.18 -0.31 -14.46
C LEU A 66 15.60 -0.60 -14.91
N LYS A 67 16.49 -0.79 -13.95
CA LYS A 67 17.87 -1.24 -14.15
C LYS A 67 18.05 -2.57 -13.45
N ILE A 68 18.78 -3.48 -14.09
CA ILE A 68 19.07 -4.80 -13.54
C ILE A 68 20.57 -4.84 -13.28
N ARG A 69 20.98 -5.16 -12.06
CA ARG A 69 22.38 -5.36 -11.71
C ARG A 69 22.60 -6.85 -11.48
N VAL A 70 23.58 -7.40 -12.19
CA VAL A 70 23.97 -8.81 -12.06
C VAL A 70 25.36 -8.84 -11.44
N THR A 71 25.52 -9.62 -10.36
CA THR A 71 26.80 -9.89 -9.72
C THR A 71 27.17 -11.34 -9.96
N ASP A 72 28.40 -11.61 -10.41
CA ASP A 72 28.92 -12.97 -10.58
C ASP A 72 29.54 -13.52 -9.27
N ASN A 73 29.89 -14.80 -9.24
CA ASN A 73 30.51 -15.44 -8.06
C ASN A 73 31.93 -14.93 -7.77
N ALA A 74 32.59 -14.27 -8.73
CA ALA A 74 33.87 -13.60 -8.54
C ALA A 74 33.73 -12.18 -7.98
N GLY A 75 32.49 -11.67 -7.84
CA GLY A 75 32.16 -10.34 -7.33
C GLY A 75 32.16 -9.25 -8.40
N ASN A 76 32.26 -9.59 -9.69
CA ASN A 76 32.12 -8.62 -10.77
C ASN A 76 30.66 -8.22 -10.92
N GLN A 77 30.41 -6.94 -11.21
CA GLN A 77 29.07 -6.39 -11.33
C GLN A 77 28.88 -5.70 -12.68
N GLU A 78 27.74 -5.95 -13.31
CA GLU A 78 27.31 -5.23 -14.52
C GLU A 78 25.85 -4.78 -14.38
N ILE A 79 25.53 -3.61 -14.93
CA ILE A 79 24.18 -3.03 -14.93
C ILE A 79 23.64 -3.01 -16.36
N TYR A 80 22.47 -3.61 -16.52
CA TYR A 80 21.72 -3.70 -17.77
C TYR A 80 20.44 -2.87 -17.70
N ASP A 81 19.94 -2.48 -18.87
CA ASP A 81 18.62 -1.86 -18.98
C ASP A 81 17.53 -2.93 -18.84
N GLY A 82 16.67 -2.78 -17.83
CA GLY A 82 15.53 -3.65 -17.58
C GLY A 82 14.26 -3.22 -18.31
N GLY A 83 14.31 -2.09 -19.01
CA GLY A 83 13.21 -1.53 -19.77
C GLY A 83 12.34 -0.54 -18.99
N GLU A 84 11.34 -0.01 -19.70
CA GLU A 84 10.44 1.01 -19.18
C GLU A 84 9.04 0.44 -18.95
N LEU A 85 8.47 0.70 -17.79
CA LEU A 85 7.11 0.30 -17.43
C LEU A 85 6.30 1.51 -17.02
N GLU A 86 5.08 1.62 -17.52
CA GLU A 86 4.13 2.64 -17.08
C GLU A 86 3.12 2.02 -16.12
N PHE A 87 3.10 2.50 -14.89
CA PHE A 87 2.15 2.06 -13.88
C PHE A 87 1.10 3.13 -13.62
N THR A 88 -0.14 2.70 -13.43
CA THR A 88 -1.22 3.55 -12.92
C THR A 88 -1.64 3.07 -11.55
N VAL A 89 -1.25 3.82 -10.51
CA VAL A 89 -1.66 3.63 -9.12
C VAL A 89 -2.82 4.56 -8.83
N SER A 90 -3.99 3.98 -8.53
CA SER A 90 -5.14 4.74 -8.05
C SER A 90 -5.17 4.75 -6.52
N LEU A 91 -5.61 5.87 -5.94
CA LEU A 91 -5.85 5.97 -4.51
C LEU A 91 -6.84 4.88 -4.07
N ASN A 92 -6.48 4.15 -3.02
CA ASN A 92 -7.28 3.08 -2.45
C ASN A 92 -6.95 2.91 -0.95
N PHE A 93 -7.86 2.26 -0.23
CA PHE A 93 -7.58 1.82 1.13
C PHE A 93 -6.73 0.55 1.10
N LYS A 94 -5.68 0.50 1.93
CA LYS A 94 -4.80 -0.65 2.08
C LYS A 94 -5.31 -1.58 3.18
N GLY A 95 -5.63 -2.82 2.80
CA GLY A 95 -6.19 -3.82 3.71
C GLY A 95 -7.58 -3.46 4.21
N ASP A 96 -7.95 -4.00 5.37
CA ASP A 96 -9.28 -3.82 5.94
C ASP A 96 -9.47 -2.44 6.56
N VAL A 97 -10.65 -1.88 6.29
CA VAL A 97 -11.20 -0.70 6.96
C VAL A 97 -12.26 -1.17 7.94
N TYR A 98 -12.10 -0.85 9.21
CA TYR A 98 -13.02 -1.29 10.25
C TYR A 98 -13.16 -0.26 11.36
N VAL A 99 -14.09 -0.56 12.25
CA VAL A 99 -14.37 0.24 13.44
C VAL A 99 -14.16 -0.63 14.66
N TRP A 100 -13.54 -0.08 15.70
CA TRP A 100 -13.39 -0.77 16.98
C TRP A 100 -13.71 0.16 18.17
N PRO A 101 -14.21 -0.39 19.29
CA PRO A 101 -14.79 -1.73 19.39
C PRO A 101 -16.03 -1.87 18.50
N ASN A 102 -16.39 -3.11 18.16
CA ASN A 102 -17.65 -3.41 17.47
C ASN A 102 -18.16 -4.76 17.97
N PRO A 103 -19.17 -4.79 18.86
CA PRO A 103 -20.11 -3.71 19.18
C PRO A 103 -19.54 -2.59 20.07
N ILE A 104 -20.10 -1.38 19.96
CA ILE A 104 -19.79 -0.21 20.82
C ILE A 104 -20.78 -0.13 21.97
N SER A 105 -20.31 -0.17 23.23
CA SER A 105 -21.17 -0.05 24.41
C SER A 105 -21.21 1.37 24.95
N ARG A 106 -22.37 2.02 24.83
CA ARG A 106 -22.55 3.39 25.34
C ARG A 106 -22.55 3.49 26.87
N SER A 107 -22.94 2.43 27.57
CA SER A 107 -22.93 2.36 29.03
C SER A 107 -21.52 2.28 29.60
N ARG A 108 -20.58 1.73 28.83
CA ARG A 108 -19.14 1.72 29.16
C ARG A 108 -18.44 3.02 28.77
N GLY A 109 -19.10 3.88 28.00
CA GLY A 109 -18.50 5.10 27.46
C GLY A 109 -17.57 4.83 26.27
N ASP A 110 -17.75 3.70 25.57
CA ASP A 110 -16.97 3.37 24.39
C ASP A 110 -17.19 4.42 23.28
N LYS A 111 -16.13 4.68 22.51
CA LYS A 111 -16.15 5.52 21.32
C LYS A 111 -15.85 4.66 20.09
N ALA A 112 -16.38 5.05 18.94
CA ALA A 112 -16.01 4.40 17.68
C ALA A 112 -14.62 4.90 17.26
N HIS A 113 -13.68 4.00 17.04
CA HIS A 113 -12.37 4.29 16.45
C HIS A 113 -12.34 3.75 15.03
N PHE A 114 -12.11 4.62 14.04
CA PHE A 114 -12.06 4.22 12.64
C PHE A 114 -10.63 3.87 12.24
N SER A 115 -10.37 2.59 11.95
CA SER A 115 -9.06 2.10 11.53
C SER A 115 -9.00 1.91 10.02
N PHE A 116 -7.98 2.50 9.40
CA PHE A 116 -7.75 2.45 7.97
C PHE A 116 -6.29 2.77 7.64
N ASP A 117 -5.87 2.35 6.46
CA ASP A 117 -4.59 2.74 5.85
C ASP A 117 -4.86 3.09 4.38
N VAL A 118 -4.02 3.92 3.77
CA VAL A 118 -4.12 4.38 2.39
C VAL A 118 -2.84 4.06 1.63
N ASN A 119 -2.97 3.69 0.35
CA ASN A 119 -1.82 3.35 -0.51
C ASN A 119 -1.11 4.61 -1.06
N LEU A 120 -0.73 5.52 -0.17
CA LEU A 120 -0.02 6.75 -0.55
C LEU A 120 1.51 6.54 -0.59
N PRO A 121 2.21 7.27 -1.49
CA PRO A 121 3.66 7.47 -1.38
C PRO A 121 4.08 8.04 -0.01
N PRO A 122 5.36 7.88 0.40
CA PRO A 122 5.87 8.36 1.69
C PRO A 122 5.57 9.84 1.99
N ASP A 123 5.74 10.71 0.99
CA ASP A 123 5.59 12.17 1.14
C ASP A 123 4.21 12.68 0.71
N ALA A 124 3.33 11.80 0.26
CA ALA A 124 1.99 12.17 -0.16
C ALA A 124 1.01 12.21 1.02
N THR A 125 -0.07 12.98 0.83
CA THR A 125 -1.18 13.06 1.79
C THR A 125 -2.51 12.91 1.08
N ALA A 126 -3.52 12.46 1.82
CA ALA A 126 -4.91 12.49 1.39
C ALA A 126 -5.78 13.15 2.45
N GLN A 127 -6.89 13.71 2.01
CA GLN A 127 -7.98 14.18 2.85
C GLN A 127 -8.95 13.04 3.10
N VAL A 128 -9.25 12.77 4.37
CA VAL A 128 -10.18 11.72 4.78
C VAL A 128 -11.36 12.31 5.54
N THR A 129 -12.56 11.85 5.20
CA THR A 129 -13.80 12.16 5.90
C THR A 129 -14.59 10.89 6.17
N VAL A 130 -15.10 10.73 7.39
CA VAL A 130 -16.02 9.65 7.75
C VAL A 130 -17.42 10.20 7.90
N THR A 131 -18.40 9.54 7.31
CA THR A 131 -19.83 9.83 7.51
C THR A 131 -20.51 8.58 8.05
N VAL A 132 -21.28 8.72 9.12
CA VAL A 132 -22.09 7.65 9.70
C VAL A 132 -23.55 7.89 9.36
N TYR A 133 -24.20 6.84 8.89
CA TYR A 133 -25.59 6.80 8.47
C TYR A 133 -26.37 5.82 9.35
N ASP A 134 -27.66 6.08 9.50
CA ASP A 134 -28.58 5.07 10.00
C ASP A 134 -28.92 4.03 8.91
N VAL A 135 -29.79 3.06 9.25
CA VAL A 135 -30.21 2.01 8.31
C VAL A 135 -31.10 2.52 7.17
N ALA A 136 -31.69 3.71 7.30
CA ALA A 136 -32.46 4.35 6.24
C ALA A 136 -31.54 5.08 5.23
N GLY A 137 -30.27 5.29 5.60
CA GLY A 137 -29.28 6.00 4.79
C GLY A 137 -29.21 7.49 5.11
N ASP A 138 -29.85 7.95 6.18
CA ASP A 138 -29.78 9.34 6.60
C ASP A 138 -28.48 9.60 7.37
N PRO A 139 -27.75 10.70 7.07
CA PRO A 139 -26.51 11.02 7.76
C PRO A 139 -26.81 11.42 9.21
N VAL A 140 -26.19 10.72 10.14
CA VAL A 140 -26.32 10.93 11.59
C VAL A 140 -25.17 11.77 12.12
N TRP A 141 -23.97 11.54 11.60
CA TRP A 141 -22.76 12.24 11.98
C TRP A 141 -21.77 12.28 10.82
N GLN A 142 -20.99 13.35 10.73
CA GLN A 142 -19.88 13.49 9.81
C GLN A 142 -18.68 14.03 10.57
N SER A 143 -17.53 13.42 10.34
CA SER A 143 -16.27 13.91 10.88
C SER A 143 -15.86 15.21 10.18
N GLN A 144 -14.98 15.97 10.81
CA GLN A 144 -14.18 16.93 10.06
C GLN A 144 -13.28 16.20 9.04
N THR A 145 -12.70 16.95 8.11
CA THR A 145 -11.71 16.42 7.17
C THR A 145 -10.34 16.35 7.85
N TYR A 146 -9.70 15.19 7.77
CA TYR A 146 -8.35 14.96 8.30
C TYR A 146 -7.35 14.82 7.16
N THR A 147 -6.18 15.41 7.31
CA THR A 147 -5.04 15.14 6.42
C THR A 147 -4.29 13.92 6.94
N VAL A 148 -4.20 12.87 6.14
CA VAL A 148 -3.57 11.60 6.48
C VAL A 148 -2.40 11.28 5.55
N LYS A 149 -1.46 10.49 6.06
CA LYS A 149 -0.36 9.84 5.34
C LYS A 149 -0.60 8.33 5.32
N ARG A 150 0.26 7.59 4.62
CA ARG A 150 0.31 6.12 4.75
C ARG A 150 0.59 5.72 6.20
N GLY A 151 -0.02 4.64 6.68
CA GLY A 151 0.06 4.14 8.06
C GLY A 151 -1.28 4.20 8.81
N ARG A 152 -1.40 3.41 9.88
CA ARG A 152 -2.61 3.29 10.73
C ARG A 152 -2.59 4.18 11.98
N ASP A 153 -1.89 5.31 11.94
CA ASP A 153 -1.71 6.17 13.13
C ASP A 153 -2.95 7.01 13.49
N TYR A 154 -4.09 6.78 12.83
CA TYR A 154 -5.28 7.62 12.89
C TYR A 154 -6.45 7.04 13.70
N ASP A 155 -6.29 5.81 14.22
CA ASP A 155 -7.32 5.11 15.00
C ASP A 155 -7.82 5.91 16.22
N GLU A 156 -6.94 6.69 16.85
CA GLU A 156 -7.29 7.55 17.99
C GLU A 156 -7.76 8.95 17.58
N VAL A 157 -7.53 9.34 16.33
CA VAL A 157 -7.80 10.69 15.82
C VAL A 157 -9.20 10.78 15.21
N VAL A 158 -9.57 9.79 14.41
CA VAL A 158 -10.88 9.72 13.76
C VAL A 158 -11.82 8.92 14.64
N THR A 159 -12.52 9.62 15.53
CA THR A 159 -13.41 9.00 16.51
C THR A 159 -14.83 9.55 16.46
N TRP A 160 -15.80 8.73 16.88
CA TRP A 160 -17.20 9.12 17.00
C TRP A 160 -17.78 8.71 18.36
N ASP A 161 -18.33 9.70 19.07
CA ASP A 161 -18.87 9.55 20.43
C ASP A 161 -20.29 8.96 20.47
N CYS A 162 -20.76 8.34 19.37
CA CYS A 162 -22.12 7.83 19.23
C CYS A 162 -23.19 8.93 19.46
N THR A 163 -22.93 10.13 18.97
CA THR A 163 -23.83 11.28 19.00
C THR A 163 -24.20 11.75 17.59
N ASN A 164 -25.43 12.25 17.41
CA ASN A 164 -25.84 12.86 16.16
C ASN A 164 -25.28 14.29 16.02
N GLN A 165 -25.54 14.93 14.88
CA GLN A 165 -25.16 16.32 14.59
C GLN A 165 -25.66 17.37 15.61
N PHE A 166 -26.66 17.04 16.43
CA PHE A 166 -27.18 17.90 17.50
C PHE A 166 -26.55 17.58 18.87
N GLY A 167 -25.54 16.71 18.91
CA GLY A 167 -24.89 16.26 20.15
C GLY A 167 -25.72 15.26 20.97
N GLN A 168 -26.84 14.76 20.43
CA GLN A 168 -27.71 13.83 21.13
C GLN A 168 -27.21 12.39 20.91
N LYS A 169 -27.26 11.56 21.96
CA LYS A 169 -26.89 10.14 21.85
C LYS A 169 -27.80 9.42 20.86
N VAL A 170 -27.20 8.68 19.94
CA VAL A 170 -27.94 7.88 18.94
C VAL A 170 -28.66 6.70 19.58
N ALA A 171 -29.64 6.10 18.91
CA ALA A 171 -30.33 4.91 19.42
C ALA A 171 -29.43 3.67 19.38
N THR A 172 -29.78 2.63 20.15
CA THR A 172 -29.18 1.29 19.97
C THR A 172 -29.62 0.74 18.62
N GLY A 173 -28.69 0.20 17.84
CA GLY A 173 -28.97 -0.27 16.49
C GLY A 173 -27.73 -0.44 15.64
N ILE A 174 -27.96 -0.84 14.39
CA ILE A 174 -26.92 -0.92 13.36
C ILE A 174 -26.81 0.45 12.68
N TYR A 175 -25.59 0.89 12.47
CA TYR A 175 -25.24 2.06 11.68
C TYR A 175 -24.26 1.64 10.59
N VAL A 176 -24.21 2.42 9.51
CA VAL A 176 -23.25 2.21 8.40
C VAL A 176 -22.33 3.41 8.37
N PHE A 177 -21.03 3.19 8.30
CA PHE A 177 -20.10 4.28 8.00
C PHE A 177 -19.63 4.20 6.56
N ARG A 178 -19.38 5.36 5.96
CA ARG A 178 -18.61 5.54 4.73
C ARG A 178 -17.38 6.36 5.07
N ILE A 179 -16.21 5.82 4.78
CA ILE A 179 -14.96 6.58 4.79
C ILE A 179 -14.59 6.92 3.34
N GLU A 180 -14.27 8.17 3.09
CA GLU A 180 -13.84 8.67 1.77
C GLU A 180 -12.45 9.28 1.91
N ALA A 181 -11.55 8.94 0.98
CA ALA A 181 -10.23 9.53 0.85
C ALA A 181 -10.08 10.25 -0.49
N TYR A 182 -9.38 11.39 -0.49
CA TYR A 182 -9.11 12.22 -1.66
C TYR A 182 -7.67 12.75 -1.64
N ASP A 183 -6.87 12.45 -2.66
CA ASP A 183 -5.45 12.87 -2.75
C ASP A 183 -5.24 14.20 -3.51
N GLY A 184 -6.33 14.93 -3.81
CA GLY A 184 -6.28 16.12 -4.67
C GLY A 184 -6.59 15.86 -6.15
N LYS A 185 -6.62 14.59 -6.58
CA LYS A 185 -6.93 14.17 -7.95
C LYS A 185 -7.92 13.00 -8.01
N ASN A 186 -7.68 11.96 -7.21
CA ASN A 186 -8.42 10.70 -7.16
C ASN A 186 -9.21 10.58 -5.87
N ARG A 187 -10.38 9.95 -5.95
CA ARG A 187 -11.22 9.61 -4.79
C ARG A 187 -11.39 8.12 -4.66
N THR A 188 -11.47 7.65 -3.42
CA THR A 188 -11.86 6.28 -3.09
C THR A 188 -12.72 6.27 -1.84
N ASN A 189 -13.57 5.25 -1.69
CA ASN A 189 -14.37 5.08 -0.49
C ASN A 189 -14.50 3.60 -0.08
N ARG A 190 -14.75 3.40 1.21
CA ARG A 190 -15.09 2.11 1.81
C ARG A 190 -16.26 2.29 2.76
N THR A 191 -17.02 1.23 2.96
CA THR A 191 -18.15 1.21 3.89
C THR A 191 -18.00 0.07 4.89
N GLY A 192 -18.46 0.28 6.11
CA GLY A 192 -18.54 -0.77 7.13
C GLY A 192 -19.74 -0.58 8.04
N ARG A 193 -19.94 -1.53 8.95
CA ARG A 193 -21.09 -1.56 9.85
C ARG A 193 -20.63 -1.36 11.29
N ILE A 194 -21.45 -0.65 12.06
CA ILE A 194 -21.25 -0.39 13.49
C ILE A 194 -22.48 -0.93 14.20
N LEU A 195 -22.30 -1.77 15.22
CA LEU A 195 -23.37 -2.10 16.16
C LEU A 195 -23.22 -1.26 17.42
N VAL A 196 -24.13 -0.32 17.64
CA VAL A 196 -24.19 0.47 18.88
C VAL A 196 -25.14 -0.20 19.84
N VAL A 197 -24.67 -0.58 21.02
CA VAL A 197 -25.47 -1.15 22.11
C VAL A 197 -25.57 -0.20 23.30
N ARG A 198 -26.47 -0.54 24.23
CA ARG A 198 -26.64 0.25 25.45
C ARG A 198 -25.47 0.04 26.39
#